data_AF-A0A803QP06-F1
#
_entry.id   AF-A0A803QP06-F1
#
_cell.length_a   1.000
_cell.length_b   1.000
_cell.length_c   1.000
_cell.angle_alpha   90.00
_cell.angle_beta   90.00
_cell.angle_gamma   90.00
#
_symmetry.space_group_name_H-M   'P 1'
#
loop_
_entity.id
_entity.type
_entity.pdbx_description
1 polymer ?
#
loop_
_entity_poly.entity_id
_entity_poly.type
_entity_poly.pdbx_seq_one_letter_code
_entity_poly.pdbx_strand_id
1 'polypeptide(L)'
;MLSKKLLFYSTVGCYVVLCFITGIARERSTISEDVIRGAFNATEEGFISVVRRSFSLRPIIAAMGSCCLVGIIWNGKLLIANVGDSRAVLGSVGESNKVVAEQLTVDHNASSEDVRNELRSLHSDDASIVVKREGVWRIKGIIQVSRSIGDAYLKRREFSLNIPRFRLTEPLRRPVLTAEPSLYTRVLHNNDKFLIFASDGLWEHLSNQEAAAIVHNNPRAGIAKRLLKAALMEAARKVRITYDDVKQCKAGERRQIHDDISVVVMFLDHVTGQNGSVPELSFKGFNNNIVASNFDLEGIT
;
A
#
# COMPACT_ATOMS: atom_id res chain seq x y z
N MET A 1 -5.62 -19.67 -20.49
CA MET A 1 -6.24 -18.32 -20.50
C MET A 1 -6.42 -17.90 -19.04
N LEU A 2 -5.64 -16.94 -18.55
CA LEU A 2 -5.85 -16.35 -17.22
C LEU A 2 -7.15 -15.54 -17.27
N SER A 3 -8.29 -16.20 -17.02
CA SER A 3 -9.58 -15.53 -16.93
C SER A 3 -9.59 -14.67 -15.67
N LYS A 4 -9.59 -13.35 -15.89
CA LYS A 4 -10.06 -12.28 -14.97
C LYS A 4 -9.80 -12.56 -13.48
N LYS A 5 -8.56 -12.38 -13.02
CA LYS A 5 -8.24 -12.35 -11.58
C LYS A 5 -7.96 -10.90 -11.17
N LEU A 6 -8.91 -10.34 -10.44
CA LEU A 6 -8.84 -8.99 -9.90
C LEU A 6 -8.64 -9.14 -8.39
N LEU A 7 -7.46 -8.77 -7.85
CA LEU A 7 -7.17 -8.93 -6.42
C LEU A 7 -6.42 -7.72 -5.86
N PHE A 8 -6.86 -7.27 -4.69
CA PHE A 8 -6.66 -5.90 -4.19
C PHE A 8 -5.85 -5.81 -2.90
N TYR A 9 -5.28 -4.63 -2.67
CA TYR A 9 -4.68 -4.20 -1.41
C TYR A 9 -5.15 -2.77 -1.08
N SER A 10 -5.62 -2.52 0.16
CA SER A 10 -5.13 -1.50 1.13
C SER A 10 -6.19 -1.11 2.19
N THR A 11 -5.66 -0.60 3.29
CA THR A 11 -6.29 0.14 4.39
C THR A 11 -7.33 1.18 3.94
N VAL A 12 -8.61 0.89 4.18
CA VAL A 12 -9.83 1.74 4.13
C VAL A 12 -10.14 2.48 2.80
N GLY A 13 -9.16 3.05 2.08
CA GLY A 13 -9.35 3.81 0.84
C GLY A 13 -9.51 2.95 -0.43
N CYS A 14 -9.01 1.72 -0.44
CA CYS A 14 -8.97 0.90 -1.66
C CYS A 14 -10.30 0.30 -2.08
N TYR A 15 -11.24 0.14 -1.14
CA TYR A 15 -12.55 -0.43 -1.45
C TYR A 15 -13.32 0.45 -2.43
N VAL A 16 -13.28 1.78 -2.22
CA VAL A 16 -13.99 2.74 -3.08
C VAL A 16 -13.36 2.79 -4.47
N VAL A 17 -12.03 2.84 -4.56
CA VAL A 17 -11.30 2.78 -5.85
C VAL A 17 -11.69 1.51 -6.62
N LEU A 18 -11.71 0.37 -5.94
CA LEU A 18 -12.14 -0.90 -6.51
C LEU A 18 -13.58 -0.87 -7.04
N CYS A 19 -14.53 -0.33 -6.27
CA CYS A 19 -15.92 -0.21 -6.72
C CYS A 19 -16.02 0.58 -8.03
N PHE A 20 -15.26 1.66 -8.18
CA PHE A 20 -15.18 2.40 -9.45
C PHE A 20 -14.53 1.57 -10.56
N ILE A 21 -13.39 0.92 -10.31
CA ILE A 21 -12.70 0.09 -11.33
C ILE A 21 -13.61 -1.03 -11.82
N THR A 22 -14.29 -1.74 -10.92
CA THR A 22 -15.20 -2.84 -11.27
C THR A 22 -16.47 -2.36 -11.97
N GLY A 23 -17.03 -1.21 -11.57
CA GLY A 23 -18.12 -0.58 -12.27
C GLY A 23 -17.76 -0.26 -13.72
N ILE A 24 -16.64 0.46 -13.91
CA ILE A 24 -16.19 0.88 -15.24
C ILE A 24 -15.75 -0.32 -16.10
N ALA A 25 -15.08 -1.31 -15.52
CA ALA A 25 -14.67 -2.52 -16.24
C ALA A 25 -15.87 -3.36 -16.69
N ARG A 26 -16.97 -3.38 -15.92
CA ARG A 26 -18.23 -4.04 -16.32
C ARG A 26 -18.90 -3.32 -17.49
N GLU A 27 -18.85 -2.00 -17.52
CA GLU A 27 -19.46 -1.20 -18.58
C GLU A 27 -18.65 -1.22 -19.88
N ARG A 28 -17.32 -1.11 -19.80
CA ARG A 28 -16.45 -0.91 -20.97
C ARG A 28 -15.76 -2.17 -21.47
N SER A 29 -15.87 -3.30 -20.76
CA SER A 29 -15.17 -4.57 -21.05
C SER A 29 -13.65 -4.47 -21.23
N THR A 30 -13.03 -3.37 -20.79
CA THR A 30 -11.59 -3.13 -20.87
C THR A 30 -11.09 -2.47 -19.58
N ILE A 31 -9.82 -2.72 -19.24
CA ILE A 31 -9.12 -2.04 -18.15
C ILE A 31 -7.94 -1.30 -18.78
N SER A 32 -8.06 0.02 -18.88
CA SER A 32 -7.00 0.90 -19.36
C SER A 32 -6.43 1.75 -18.23
N GLU A 33 -5.27 2.38 -18.46
CA GLU A 33 -4.68 3.33 -17.52
C GLU A 33 -5.63 4.48 -17.17
N ASP A 34 -6.38 5.00 -18.15
CA ASP A 34 -7.36 6.07 -17.93
C ASP A 34 -8.51 5.64 -17.00
N VAL A 35 -8.97 4.39 -17.12
CA VAL A 35 -9.99 3.84 -16.21
C VAL A 35 -9.47 3.82 -14.77
N ILE A 36 -8.22 3.40 -14.59
CA ILE A 36 -7.58 3.37 -13.28
C ILE A 36 -7.40 4.78 -12.73
N ARG A 37 -6.82 5.71 -13.50
CA ARG A 37 -6.67 7.13 -13.07
C ARG A 37 -8.03 7.74 -12.74
N GLY A 38 -9.03 7.49 -13.56
CA GLY A 38 -10.40 7.93 -13.33
C GLY A 38 -10.99 7.42 -12.02
N ALA A 39 -10.74 6.16 -11.65
CA ALA A 39 -11.21 5.59 -10.38
C ALA A 39 -10.53 6.20 -9.16
N PHE A 40 -9.21 6.45 -9.22
CA PHE A 40 -8.49 7.17 -8.15
C PHE A 40 -8.99 8.61 -8.01
N ASN A 41 -9.16 9.32 -9.13
CA ASN A 41 -9.68 10.69 -9.13
C ASN A 41 -11.10 10.77 -8.58
N ALA A 42 -12.00 9.86 -9.00
CA ALA A 42 -13.37 9.80 -8.49
C ALA A 42 -13.41 9.51 -6.97
N THR A 43 -12.50 8.67 -6.48
CA THR A 43 -12.37 8.37 -5.05
C THR A 43 -11.89 9.59 -4.27
N GLU A 44 -10.87 10.29 -4.77
CA GLU A 44 -10.37 11.53 -4.15
C GLU A 44 -11.46 12.61 -4.11
N GLU A 45 -12.12 12.91 -5.22
CA GLU A 45 -13.18 13.93 -5.25
C GLU A 45 -14.37 13.54 -4.36
N GLY A 46 -14.71 12.25 -4.31
CA GLY A 46 -15.71 11.71 -3.37
C GLY A 46 -15.33 11.98 -1.91
N PHE A 47 -14.08 11.71 -1.55
CA PHE A 47 -13.57 11.99 -0.21
C PHE A 47 -13.54 13.49 0.11
N ILE A 48 -13.05 14.32 -0.80
CA ILE A 48 -13.03 15.78 -0.62
C ILE A 48 -14.46 16.35 -0.46
N SER A 49 -15.45 15.81 -1.17
CA SER A 49 -16.85 16.17 -0.99
C SER A 49 -17.37 15.84 0.41
N VAL A 50 -16.94 14.71 1.00
CA VAL A 50 -17.24 14.38 2.39
C VAL A 50 -16.55 15.36 3.35
N VAL A 51 -15.26 15.64 3.15
CA VAL A 51 -14.51 16.63 3.95
C VAL A 51 -15.23 17.98 3.92
N ARG A 52 -15.58 18.50 2.74
CA ARG A 52 -16.27 19.79 2.59
C ARG A 52 -17.57 19.87 3.37
N ARG A 53 -18.37 18.79 3.38
CA ARG A 53 -19.65 18.74 4.13
C ARG A 53 -19.47 18.63 5.63
N SER A 54 -18.38 18.00 6.09
CA SER A 54 -18.15 17.74 7.51
C SER A 54 -17.14 18.68 8.18
N PHE A 55 -16.41 19.49 7.42
CA PHE A 55 -15.26 20.25 7.92
C PHE A 55 -15.61 21.22 9.05
N SER A 56 -16.74 21.92 8.97
CA SER A 56 -17.18 22.86 10.01
C SER A 56 -17.49 22.19 11.35
N LEU A 57 -18.00 20.95 11.32
CA LEU A 57 -18.36 20.17 12.51
C LEU A 57 -17.21 19.30 13.03
N ARG A 58 -16.36 18.81 12.12
CA ARG A 58 -15.27 17.88 12.41
C ARG A 58 -14.07 18.18 11.52
N PRO A 59 -13.30 19.26 11.78
CA PRO A 59 -12.18 19.67 10.93
C PRO A 59 -11.13 18.58 10.74
N ILE A 60 -10.91 17.74 11.76
CA ILE A 60 -9.93 16.65 11.76
C ILE A 60 -10.10 15.66 10.60
N ILE A 61 -11.29 15.58 10.00
CA ILE A 61 -11.52 14.73 8.81
C ILE A 61 -10.60 15.12 7.63
N ALA A 62 -10.19 16.38 7.53
CA ALA A 62 -9.28 16.85 6.49
C ALA A 62 -7.85 16.29 6.64
N ALA A 63 -7.46 15.85 7.83
CA ALA A 63 -6.18 15.18 8.09
C ALA A 63 -6.23 13.65 7.94
N MET A 64 -7.39 13.10 7.56
CA MET A 64 -7.48 11.67 7.26
C MET A 64 -7.03 11.43 5.82
N GLY A 65 -6.11 10.49 5.66
CA GLY A 65 -5.60 10.05 4.37
C GLY A 65 -5.13 8.61 4.41
N SER A 66 -4.85 8.04 3.25
CA SER A 66 -4.36 6.66 3.12
C SER A 66 -3.51 6.48 1.87
N CYS A 67 -2.51 5.60 1.97
CA CYS A 67 -1.83 5.00 0.82
C CYS A 67 -2.76 3.97 0.15
N CYS A 68 -2.64 3.84 -1.17
CA CYS A 68 -3.47 2.96 -1.99
C CYS A 68 -2.59 2.27 -3.04
N LEU A 69 -2.54 0.94 -2.98
CA LEU A 69 -1.77 0.13 -3.91
C LEU A 69 -2.67 -0.97 -4.48
N VAL A 70 -2.95 -0.91 -5.78
CA VAL A 70 -3.89 -1.80 -6.46
C VAL A 70 -3.15 -2.66 -7.48
N GLY A 71 -3.42 -3.96 -7.50
CA GLY A 71 -2.96 -4.90 -8.53
C GLY A 71 -4.13 -5.46 -9.34
N ILE A 72 -3.97 -5.60 -10.64
CA ILE A 72 -4.99 -6.10 -11.56
C ILE A 72 -4.35 -7.07 -12.53
N ILE A 73 -4.85 -8.30 -12.63
CA ILE A 73 -4.44 -9.24 -13.68
C ILE A 73 -5.57 -9.35 -14.70
N TRP A 74 -5.31 -8.83 -15.90
CA TRP A 74 -6.26 -8.79 -17.00
C TRP A 74 -5.60 -9.25 -18.30
N ASN A 75 -6.17 -10.27 -18.94
CA ASN A 75 -5.68 -10.83 -20.20
C ASN A 75 -4.17 -11.16 -20.20
N GLY A 76 -3.68 -11.78 -19.11
CA GLY A 76 -2.26 -12.14 -18.96
C GLY A 76 -1.32 -10.95 -18.68
N LYS A 77 -1.86 -9.73 -18.55
CA LYS A 77 -1.11 -8.55 -18.13
C LYS A 77 -1.36 -8.24 -16.66
N LEU A 78 -0.31 -7.85 -15.96
CA LEU A 78 -0.37 -7.26 -14.63
C LEU A 78 -0.35 -5.74 -14.78
N LEU A 79 -1.34 -5.07 -14.20
CA LEU A 79 -1.38 -3.62 -14.01
C LEU A 79 -1.33 -3.32 -12.52
N ILE A 80 -0.48 -2.37 -12.13
CA ILE A 80 -0.34 -1.91 -10.75
C ILE A 80 -0.52 -0.40 -10.72
N ALA A 81 -1.26 0.09 -9.72
CA ALA A 81 -1.43 1.51 -9.45
C ALA A 81 -1.03 1.80 -8.00
N ASN A 82 -0.09 2.73 -7.81
CA ASN A 82 0.43 3.08 -6.48
C ASN A 82 0.23 4.56 -6.16
N VAL A 83 -0.29 4.84 -4.97
CA VAL A 83 -0.37 6.15 -4.32
C VAL A 83 0.16 5.97 -2.91
N GLY A 84 1.34 6.53 -2.63
CA GLY A 84 2.05 6.38 -1.35
C GLY A 84 3.23 5.43 -1.44
N ASP A 85 3.59 4.82 -0.31
CA ASP A 85 4.82 4.05 -0.08
C ASP A 85 4.57 2.59 0.30
N SER A 86 3.34 2.12 0.10
CA SER A 86 3.11 0.69 -0.05
C SER A 86 3.81 0.18 -1.32
N ARG A 87 4.25 -1.07 -1.29
CA ARG A 87 5.09 -1.63 -2.36
C ARG A 87 4.60 -2.99 -2.84
N ALA A 88 4.71 -3.20 -4.16
CA ALA A 88 4.50 -4.49 -4.81
C ALA A 88 5.82 -5.10 -5.27
N VAL A 89 6.04 -6.37 -4.95
CA VAL A 89 7.24 -7.14 -5.31
C VAL A 89 6.82 -8.43 -6.02
N LEU A 90 7.40 -8.70 -7.18
CA LEU A 90 7.32 -9.99 -7.85
C LEU A 90 8.40 -10.93 -7.30
N GLY A 91 8.02 -12.17 -7.01
CA GLY A 91 8.93 -13.31 -6.96
C GLY A 91 8.92 -14.11 -8.27
N SER A 92 10.08 -14.18 -8.93
CA SER A 92 10.29 -14.96 -10.14
C SER A 92 11.29 -16.08 -9.89
N VAL A 93 11.11 -17.25 -10.50
CA VAL A 93 11.98 -18.42 -10.32
C VAL A 93 12.48 -18.91 -11.67
N GLY A 94 13.79 -18.82 -11.87
CA GLY A 94 14.49 -19.33 -13.06
C GLY A 94 14.92 -20.80 -12.93
N GLU A 95 15.75 -21.26 -13.86
CA GLU A 95 16.20 -22.66 -13.96
C GLU A 95 16.95 -23.16 -12.71
N SER A 96 17.67 -22.27 -12.03
CA SER A 96 18.42 -22.63 -10.81
C SER A 96 17.54 -22.83 -9.57
N ASN A 97 16.21 -22.80 -9.71
CA ASN A 97 15.21 -22.83 -8.63
C ASN A 97 15.45 -21.78 -7.52
N LYS A 98 16.16 -20.69 -7.85
CA LYS A 98 16.38 -19.56 -6.95
C LYS A 98 15.35 -18.48 -7.26
N VAL A 99 14.74 -17.95 -6.21
CA VAL A 99 13.80 -16.83 -6.33
C VAL A 99 14.56 -15.51 -6.46
N VAL A 100 14.15 -14.70 -7.43
CA VAL A 100 14.60 -13.32 -7.62
C VAL A 100 13.44 -12.40 -7.32
N ALA A 101 13.67 -11.43 -6.43
CA ALA A 101 12.70 -10.39 -6.10
C ALA A 101 12.86 -9.18 -7.03
N GLU A 102 11.79 -8.76 -7.68
CA GLU A 102 11.71 -7.55 -8.50
C GLU A 102 10.68 -6.59 -7.89
N GLN A 103 11.10 -5.37 -7.55
CA GLN A 103 10.18 -4.33 -7.11
C GLN A 103 9.48 -3.70 -8.31
N LEU A 104 8.14 -3.70 -8.29
CA LEU A 104 7.31 -3.24 -9.41
C LEU A 104 6.80 -1.80 -9.25
N THR A 105 6.94 -1.23 -8.06
CA THR A 105 6.42 0.10 -7.72
C THR A 105 7.53 1.00 -7.20
N VAL A 106 7.43 2.29 -7.50
CA VAL A 106 8.24 3.32 -6.85
C VAL A 106 7.53 3.76 -5.58
N ASP A 107 8.26 3.85 -4.48
CA ASP A 107 7.74 4.30 -3.20
C ASP A 107 7.71 5.84 -3.18
N HIS A 108 6.53 6.42 -2.97
CA HIS A 108 6.37 7.87 -2.93
C HIS A 108 6.65 8.43 -1.53
N ASN A 109 7.87 8.25 -1.02
CA ASN A 109 8.29 8.61 0.33
C ASN A 109 9.47 9.61 0.30
N ALA A 110 9.45 10.62 1.17
CA ALA A 110 10.49 11.64 1.30
C ALA A 110 11.86 11.13 1.80
N SER A 111 11.94 9.86 2.24
CA SER A 111 13.21 9.17 2.44
C SER A 111 14.00 9.03 1.13
N SER A 112 13.30 8.85 0.01
CA SER A 112 13.88 8.80 -1.34
C SER A 112 14.40 10.17 -1.78
N GLU A 113 15.64 10.22 -2.23
CA GLU A 113 16.25 11.44 -2.74
C GLU A 113 15.55 11.98 -3.99
N ASP A 114 15.11 11.09 -4.88
CA ASP A 114 14.39 11.47 -6.10
C ASP A 114 13.08 12.18 -5.76
N VAL A 115 12.32 11.66 -4.80
CA VAL A 115 11.07 12.29 -4.32
C VAL A 115 11.37 13.66 -3.70
N ARG A 116 12.47 13.80 -2.94
CA ARG A 116 12.86 15.11 -2.40
C ARG A 116 13.23 16.10 -3.49
N ASN A 117 13.93 15.65 -4.53
CA ASN A 117 14.34 16.50 -5.64
C ASN A 117 13.13 16.94 -6.48
N GLU A 118 12.20 16.04 -6.76
CA GLU A 118 10.91 16.34 -7.39
C GLU A 118 10.14 17.41 -6.60
N LEU A 119 9.98 17.21 -5.28
CA LEU A 119 9.30 18.17 -4.41
C LEU A 119 9.98 19.56 -4.39
N ARG A 120 11.31 19.62 -4.33
CA ARG A 120 12.04 20.90 -4.40
C ARG A 120 11.87 21.58 -5.75
N SER A 121 11.84 20.81 -6.84
CA SER A 121 11.63 21.35 -8.19
C SER A 121 10.22 21.93 -8.36
N LEU A 122 9.19 21.23 -7.86
CA LEU A 122 7.79 21.68 -7.96
C LEU A 122 7.46 22.84 -7.00
N HIS A 123 8.27 23.02 -5.96
CA HIS A 123 8.07 24.00 -4.91
C HIS A 123 9.34 24.84 -4.67
N SER A 124 9.93 25.36 -5.74
CA SER A 124 11.20 26.11 -5.69
C SER A 124 11.18 27.38 -4.83
N ASP A 125 9.98 27.88 -4.53
CA ASP A 125 9.71 29.04 -3.68
C ASP A 125 9.42 28.70 -2.21
N ASP A 126 9.41 27.41 -1.85
CA ASP A 126 9.12 26.90 -0.51
C ASP A 126 10.32 26.14 0.04
N ALA A 127 11.23 26.87 0.68
CA ALA A 127 12.42 26.30 1.33
C ALA A 127 12.06 25.26 2.43
N SER A 128 10.82 25.25 2.91
CA SER A 128 10.31 24.34 3.93
C SER A 128 9.55 23.14 3.35
N ILE A 129 9.55 22.94 2.02
CA ILE A 129 8.78 21.87 1.39
C ILE A 129 9.16 20.49 1.93
N VAL A 130 10.45 20.25 2.18
CA VAL A 130 10.97 18.99 2.71
C VAL A 130 11.95 19.30 3.84
N VAL A 131 11.64 18.83 5.04
CA VAL A 131 12.39 19.12 6.26
C VAL A 131 12.77 17.82 6.96
N LYS A 132 14.00 17.70 7.45
CA LYS A 132 14.43 16.58 8.29
C LYS A 132 14.07 16.87 9.74
N ARG A 133 13.22 16.03 10.36
CA ARG A 133 12.85 16.10 11.78
C ARG A 133 13.15 14.77 12.43
N GLU A 134 13.87 14.78 13.56
CA GLU A 134 14.21 13.56 14.31
C GLU A 134 14.86 12.48 13.43
N GLY A 135 15.72 12.89 12.50
CA GLY A 135 16.40 11.99 11.56
C GLY A 135 15.58 11.58 10.33
N VAL A 136 14.28 11.88 10.28
CA VAL A 136 13.35 11.47 9.22
C VAL A 136 12.96 12.65 8.34
N TRP A 137 12.97 12.45 7.01
CA TRP A 137 12.53 13.47 6.05
C TRP A 137 11.01 13.53 5.98
N ARG A 138 10.44 14.73 6.10
CA ARG A 138 8.99 14.97 6.09
C ARG A 138 8.63 16.16 5.20
N ILE A 139 7.57 16.02 4.43
CA ILE A 139 6.94 17.08 3.64
C ILE A 139 6.27 18.06 4.59
N LYS A 140 6.62 19.35 4.46
CA LYS A 140 6.25 20.44 5.38
C LYS A 140 6.55 20.15 6.86
N GLY A 141 7.45 19.20 7.13
CA GLY A 141 7.74 18.72 8.49
C GLY A 141 6.64 17.85 9.13
N ILE A 142 5.65 17.38 8.36
CA ILE A 142 4.48 16.66 8.88
C ILE A 142 4.45 15.20 8.43
N ILE A 143 4.38 14.93 7.12
CA ILE A 143 4.12 13.59 6.56
C ILE A 143 5.30 13.08 5.72
N GLN A 144 5.48 11.77 5.60
CA GLN A 144 6.57 11.18 4.81
C GLN A 144 6.16 10.91 3.35
N VAL A 145 4.90 10.63 3.08
CA VAL A 145 4.43 10.31 1.73
C VAL A 145 4.15 11.57 0.90
N SER A 146 4.56 11.54 -0.38
CA SER A 146 4.25 12.59 -1.36
C SER A 146 2.95 12.36 -2.12
N ARG A 147 2.38 11.16 -2.00
CA ARG A 147 1.10 10.81 -2.61
C ARG A 147 0.19 10.11 -1.61
N SER A 148 -1.07 10.51 -1.56
CA SER A 148 -2.11 9.88 -0.74
C SER A 148 -3.49 10.16 -1.32
N ILE A 149 -4.46 9.30 -1.01
CA ILE A 149 -5.88 9.67 -1.10
C ILE A 149 -6.25 10.35 0.22
N GLY A 150 -6.98 11.47 0.17
CA GLY A 150 -7.30 12.27 1.35
C GLY A 150 -6.23 13.30 1.69
N ASP A 151 -5.90 13.50 2.96
CA ASP A 151 -4.98 14.56 3.43
C ASP A 151 -5.33 15.94 2.84
N ALA A 152 -6.63 16.25 2.82
CA ALA A 152 -7.18 17.42 2.14
C ALA A 152 -6.53 18.73 2.59
N TYR A 153 -6.09 18.81 3.86
CA TYR A 153 -5.39 19.98 4.42
C TYR A 153 -4.02 20.27 3.78
N LEU A 154 -3.40 19.28 3.13
CA LEU A 154 -2.15 19.43 2.37
C LEU A 154 -2.37 19.63 0.87
N LYS A 155 -3.63 19.59 0.43
CA LYS A 155 -4.03 19.71 -0.97
C LYS A 155 -4.83 20.97 -1.25
N ARG A 156 -5.71 21.39 -0.34
CA ARG A 156 -6.57 22.57 -0.51
C ARG A 156 -6.49 23.50 0.69
N ARG A 157 -6.23 24.78 0.42
CA ARG A 157 -6.07 25.83 1.45
C ARG A 157 -7.30 25.96 2.36
N GLU A 158 -8.49 25.74 1.80
CA GLU A 158 -9.77 25.82 2.53
C GLU A 158 -9.87 24.85 3.71
N PHE A 159 -9.05 23.79 3.73
CA PHE A 159 -9.03 22.78 4.78
C PHE A 159 -7.87 22.92 5.76
N SER A 160 -7.29 24.13 5.86
CA SER A 160 -6.20 24.41 6.79
C SER A 160 -6.59 24.09 8.24
N LEU A 161 -5.73 23.35 8.95
CA LEU A 161 -5.99 22.90 10.32
C LEU A 161 -5.17 23.68 11.34
N ASN A 162 -5.86 24.17 12.38
CA ASN A 162 -5.22 24.83 13.52
C ASN A 162 -4.89 23.87 14.68
N ILE A 163 -4.65 22.59 14.37
CA ILE A 163 -4.34 21.53 15.34
C ILE A 163 -2.82 21.34 15.37
N PRO A 164 -2.12 21.36 16.53
CA PRO A 164 -0.66 21.37 16.60
C PRO A 164 0.06 20.34 15.71
N ARG A 165 -0.45 19.11 15.65
CA ARG A 165 0.13 18.01 14.83
C ARG A 165 -0.01 18.22 13.31
N PHE A 166 -1.03 18.97 12.86
CA PHE A 166 -1.38 19.15 11.46
C PHE A 166 -1.24 20.60 10.99
N ARG A 167 -0.75 21.49 11.87
CA ARG A 167 -0.63 22.91 11.59
C ARG A 167 0.55 23.14 10.65
N LEU A 168 0.27 23.78 9.51
CA LEU A 168 1.29 24.28 8.61
C LEU A 168 1.89 25.58 9.17
N THR A 169 3.21 25.73 9.08
CA THR A 169 3.91 26.95 9.51
C THR A 169 3.56 28.14 8.59
N GLU A 170 3.40 27.87 7.30
CA GLU A 170 2.96 28.86 6.31
C GLU A 170 1.72 28.35 5.57
N PRO A 171 0.81 29.25 5.16
CA PRO A 171 -0.32 28.87 4.32
C PRO A 171 0.14 28.15 3.04
N LEU A 172 -0.55 27.06 2.71
CA LEU A 172 -0.29 26.28 1.50
C LEU A 172 -0.41 27.18 0.26
N ARG A 173 0.62 27.26 -0.60
CA ARG A 173 0.54 28.05 -1.85
C ARG A 173 -0.07 27.25 -3.00
N ARG A 174 0.24 25.96 -3.04
CA ARG A 174 -0.21 24.95 -4.00
C ARG A 174 -0.25 23.57 -3.32
N PRO A 175 -1.00 22.58 -3.82
CA PRO A 175 -1.01 21.23 -3.26
C PRO A 175 0.42 20.68 -3.12
N VAL A 176 0.76 20.11 -1.95
CA VAL A 176 2.08 19.48 -1.72
C VAL A 176 2.02 17.94 -1.80
N LEU A 177 0.81 17.39 -1.86
CA LEU A 177 0.53 15.97 -2.11
C LEU A 177 -0.39 15.83 -3.33
N THR A 178 -0.31 14.69 -4.01
CA THR A 178 -1.24 14.31 -5.08
C THR A 178 -1.90 12.96 -4.80
N ALA A 179 -3.14 12.78 -5.28
CA ALA A 179 -3.82 11.48 -5.30
C ALA A 179 -3.61 10.72 -6.62
N GLU A 180 -2.79 11.26 -7.52
CA GLU A 180 -2.55 10.66 -8.82
C GLU A 180 -1.65 9.41 -8.71
N PRO A 181 -2.13 8.24 -9.17
CA PRO A 181 -1.34 7.01 -9.09
C PRO A 181 -0.16 7.03 -10.07
N SER A 182 0.96 6.46 -9.65
CA SER A 182 1.93 5.91 -10.60
C SER A 182 1.43 4.56 -11.08
N LEU A 183 1.56 4.31 -12.39
CA LEU A 183 1.07 3.10 -13.02
C LEU A 183 2.26 2.28 -13.52
N TYR A 184 2.15 0.96 -13.38
CA TYR A 184 3.11 0.00 -13.90
C TYR A 184 2.35 -1.12 -14.59
N THR A 185 2.73 -1.45 -15.82
CA THR A 185 2.10 -2.51 -16.61
C THR A 185 3.16 -3.45 -17.14
N ARG A 186 2.90 -4.76 -17.06
CA ARG A 186 3.74 -5.77 -17.72
C ARG A 186 2.97 -7.01 -18.14
N VAL A 187 3.55 -7.79 -19.04
CA VAL A 187 3.08 -9.14 -19.37
C VAL A 187 3.61 -10.11 -18.32
N LEU A 188 2.78 -11.04 -17.85
CA LEU A 188 3.22 -12.09 -16.93
C LEU A 188 3.85 -13.25 -17.70
N HIS A 189 4.94 -13.79 -17.14
CA HIS A 189 5.70 -14.90 -17.72
C HIS A 189 5.63 -16.15 -16.84
N ASN A 190 5.94 -17.33 -17.41
CA ASN A 190 5.83 -18.61 -16.69
C ASN A 190 6.77 -18.74 -15.47
N ASN A 191 7.85 -17.96 -15.44
CA ASN A 191 8.78 -17.87 -14.31
C ASN A 191 8.24 -17.03 -13.16
N ASP A 192 7.24 -16.17 -13.40
CA ASP A 192 6.57 -15.38 -12.36
C ASP A 192 5.76 -16.30 -11.45
N LYS A 193 6.11 -16.39 -10.17
CA LYS A 193 5.49 -17.35 -9.24
C LYS A 193 4.54 -16.71 -8.26
N PHE A 194 4.82 -15.50 -7.81
CA PHE A 194 3.96 -14.82 -6.86
C PHE A 194 4.19 -13.31 -6.83
N LEU A 195 3.20 -12.57 -6.33
CA LEU A 195 3.29 -11.16 -6.01
C LEU A 195 3.11 -10.96 -4.51
N ILE A 196 3.89 -10.05 -3.93
CA ILE A 196 3.76 -9.59 -2.54
C ILE A 196 3.33 -8.11 -2.59
N PHE A 197 2.17 -7.81 -2.02
CA PHE A 197 1.69 -6.45 -1.80
C PHE A 197 1.72 -6.19 -0.29
N ALA A 198 2.43 -5.15 0.16
CA ALA A 198 2.45 -4.83 1.59
C ALA A 198 2.62 -3.34 1.87
N SER A 199 2.22 -2.93 3.08
CA SER A 199 2.52 -1.59 3.62
C SER A 199 4.01 -1.44 3.88
N ASP A 200 4.45 -0.19 3.96
CA ASP A 200 5.77 0.20 4.47
C ASP A 200 6.12 -0.49 5.78
N GLY A 201 5.15 -0.72 6.68
CA GLY A 201 5.36 -1.49 7.91
C GLY A 201 5.99 -2.88 7.72
N LEU A 202 5.85 -3.53 6.54
CA LEU A 202 6.63 -4.73 6.22
C LEU A 202 8.05 -4.37 5.74
N TRP A 203 8.12 -3.44 4.79
CA TRP A 203 9.32 -3.08 4.04
C TRP A 203 10.34 -2.27 4.84
N GLU A 204 9.94 -1.67 5.95
CA GLU A 204 10.85 -1.09 6.95
C GLU A 204 11.68 -2.15 7.66
N HIS A 205 11.21 -3.40 7.71
CA HIS A 205 11.87 -4.49 8.43
C HIS A 205 12.46 -5.55 7.51
N LEU A 206 11.84 -5.86 6.37
CA LEU A 206 12.34 -6.88 5.44
C LEU A 206 12.75 -6.27 4.11
N SER A 207 13.88 -6.71 3.58
CA SER A 207 14.23 -6.45 2.18
C SER A 207 13.30 -7.23 1.23
N ASN A 208 13.21 -6.76 -0.01
CA ASN A 208 12.42 -7.43 -1.06
C ASN A 208 12.83 -8.90 -1.23
N GLN A 209 14.15 -9.17 -1.20
CA GLN A 209 14.69 -10.51 -1.39
C GLN A 209 14.44 -11.43 -0.18
N GLU A 210 14.51 -10.92 1.05
CA GLU A 210 14.16 -11.70 2.25
C GLU A 210 12.68 -12.09 2.24
N ALA A 211 11.80 -11.14 1.93
CA ALA A 211 10.36 -11.42 1.82
C ALA A 211 10.07 -12.46 0.73
N ALA A 212 10.67 -12.33 -0.45
CA ALA A 212 10.53 -13.31 -1.52
C ALA A 212 11.08 -14.69 -1.15
N ALA A 213 12.23 -14.75 -0.46
CA ALA A 213 12.79 -16.00 0.03
C ALA A 213 11.88 -16.69 1.06
N ILE A 214 11.25 -15.93 1.97
CA ILE A 214 10.26 -16.48 2.90
C ILE A 214 9.08 -17.09 2.12
N VAL A 215 8.52 -16.37 1.14
CA VAL A 215 7.41 -16.86 0.33
C VAL A 215 7.77 -18.11 -0.48
N HIS A 216 8.95 -18.14 -1.08
CA HIS A 216 9.41 -19.26 -1.91
C HIS A 216 9.70 -20.52 -1.11
N ASN A 217 10.31 -20.39 0.08
CA ASN A 217 10.80 -21.53 0.86
C ASN A 217 9.81 -22.08 1.89
N ASN A 218 8.58 -21.55 1.96
CA ASN A 218 7.59 -21.96 2.96
C ASN A 218 6.25 -22.37 2.31
N PRO A 219 5.43 -23.17 3.00
CA PRO A 219 4.08 -23.49 2.54
C PRO A 219 3.22 -22.23 2.33
N ARG A 220 2.34 -22.29 1.32
CA ARG A 220 1.38 -21.20 1.02
C ARG A 220 0.45 -20.91 2.21
N ALA A 221 0.06 -21.95 2.94
CA ALA A 221 -0.79 -21.83 4.11
C ALA A 221 -0.09 -21.01 5.21
N GLY A 222 -0.73 -19.93 5.64
CA GLY A 222 -0.19 -19.03 6.66
C GLY A 222 0.97 -18.15 6.20
N ILE A 223 1.23 -18.02 4.89
CA ILE A 223 2.44 -17.32 4.42
C ILE A 223 2.47 -15.83 4.80
N ALA A 224 1.33 -15.14 4.77
CA ALA A 224 1.24 -13.75 5.21
C ALA A 224 1.55 -13.61 6.71
N LYS A 225 1.12 -14.57 7.54
CA LYS A 225 1.43 -14.61 8.98
C LYS A 225 2.93 -14.84 9.21
N ARG A 226 3.60 -15.64 8.36
CA ARG A 226 5.06 -15.84 8.43
C ARG A 226 5.82 -14.55 8.09
N LEU A 227 5.42 -13.83 7.06
CA LEU A 227 5.99 -12.52 6.72
C LEU A 227 5.80 -11.52 7.86
N LEU A 228 4.59 -11.45 8.43
CA LEU A 228 4.30 -10.62 9.60
C LEU A 228 5.21 -10.97 10.80
N LYS A 229 5.33 -12.26 11.12
CA LYS A 229 6.19 -12.73 12.21
C LYS A 229 7.66 -12.35 11.98
N ALA A 230 8.17 -12.54 10.76
CA ALA A 230 9.55 -12.19 10.42
C ALA A 230 9.81 -10.68 10.57
N ALA A 231 8.90 -9.83 10.08
CA ALA A 231 9.02 -8.38 10.24
C ALA A 231 8.98 -7.95 11.71
N LEU A 232 8.08 -8.52 12.51
CA LEU A 232 8.00 -8.22 13.95
C LEU A 232 9.23 -8.70 14.73
N MET A 233 9.81 -9.84 14.36
CA MET A 233 11.07 -10.32 14.94
C MET A 233 12.23 -9.36 14.63
N GLU A 234 12.30 -8.86 13.40
CA GLU A 234 13.31 -7.88 13.00
C GLU A 234 13.08 -6.51 13.65
N ALA A 235 11.83 -6.07 13.81
CA ALA A 235 11.47 -4.89 14.60
C ALA A 235 11.96 -5.02 16.05
N ALA A 236 11.67 -6.16 16.70
CA ALA A 236 12.10 -6.46 18.06
C ALA A 236 13.64 -6.40 18.18
N ARG A 237 14.35 -6.99 17.20
CA ARG A 237 15.81 -6.98 17.14
C ARG A 237 16.38 -5.56 17.07
N LYS A 238 15.80 -4.68 16.25
CA LYS A 238 16.25 -3.28 16.10
C LYS A 238 16.17 -2.49 17.41
N VAL A 239 15.16 -2.75 18.24
CA VAL A 239 14.96 -2.09 19.55
C VAL A 239 15.48 -2.92 20.73
N ARG A 240 16.13 -4.07 20.47
CA ARG A 240 16.74 -4.97 21.47
C ARG A 240 15.76 -5.56 22.49
N ILE A 241 14.56 -5.94 22.06
CA ILE A 241 13.57 -6.68 22.85
C ILE A 241 13.22 -8.02 22.18
N THR A 242 12.44 -8.86 22.85
CA THR A 242 11.99 -10.14 22.28
C THR A 242 10.70 -9.99 21.47
N TYR A 243 10.42 -10.96 20.59
CA TYR A 243 9.16 -11.02 19.86
C TYR A 243 7.93 -11.13 20.78
N ASP A 244 8.07 -11.80 21.93
CA ASP A 244 6.97 -11.93 22.88
C ASP A 244 6.73 -10.63 23.65
N ASP A 245 7.77 -9.83 23.90
CA ASP A 245 7.62 -8.47 24.42
C ASP A 245 6.81 -7.60 23.44
N VAL A 246 7.13 -7.66 22.14
CA VAL A 246 6.38 -6.92 21.09
C VAL A 246 4.90 -7.26 21.09
N LYS A 247 4.52 -8.53 21.28
CA LYS A 247 3.11 -8.93 21.36
C LYS A 247 2.40 -8.38 22.59
N GLN A 248 3.12 -8.20 23.69
CA GLN A 248 2.57 -7.74 24.96
C GLN A 248 2.56 -6.20 25.07
N CYS A 249 3.20 -5.50 24.13
CA CYS A 249 3.22 -4.04 24.09
C CYS A 249 1.80 -3.44 24.02
N LYS A 250 1.59 -2.39 24.81
CA LYS A 250 0.34 -1.63 24.76
C LYS A 250 0.26 -0.84 23.45
N ALA A 251 -0.96 -0.55 23.00
CA ALA A 251 -1.20 0.13 21.71
C ALA A 251 -0.44 1.46 21.53
N GLY A 252 -0.11 2.18 22.60
CA GLY A 252 0.68 3.42 22.56
C GLY A 252 2.19 3.22 22.41
N GLU A 253 2.73 2.13 22.98
CA GLU A 253 4.16 1.78 22.93
C GLU A 253 4.51 1.06 21.63
N ARG A 254 3.56 0.30 21.07
CA ARG A 254 3.75 -0.44 19.82
C ARG A 254 4.26 0.43 18.68
N ARG A 255 3.74 1.66 18.54
CA ARG A 255 4.15 2.61 17.48
C ARG A 255 5.58 3.14 17.62
N GLN A 256 6.23 2.93 18.76
CA GLN A 256 7.65 3.22 18.93
C GLN A 256 8.53 2.08 18.41
N ILE A 257 7.94 0.91 18.15
CA ILE A 257 8.64 -0.32 17.74
C ILE A 257 8.41 -0.60 16.25
N HIS A 258 7.15 -0.58 15.81
CA HIS A 258 6.76 -0.85 14.43
C HIS A 258 5.42 -0.21 14.07
N ASP A 259 5.20 0.05 12.77
CA ASP A 259 3.92 0.54 12.26
C ASP A 259 2.91 -0.61 12.00
N ASP A 260 1.71 -0.28 11.54
CA ASP A 260 0.72 -1.24 11.07
C ASP A 260 1.24 -2.02 9.85
N ILE A 261 1.24 -3.36 9.96
CA ILE A 261 1.74 -4.25 8.92
C ILE A 261 0.56 -4.94 8.24
N SER A 262 0.39 -4.69 6.94
CA SER A 262 -0.59 -5.37 6.09
C SER A 262 0.14 -6.06 4.94
N VAL A 263 -0.16 -7.34 4.69
CA VAL A 263 0.52 -8.15 3.67
C VAL A 263 -0.49 -9.02 2.92
N VAL A 264 -0.38 -9.04 1.60
CA VAL A 264 -1.10 -9.94 0.70
C VAL A 264 -0.07 -10.64 -0.19
N VAL A 265 -0.16 -11.97 -0.27
CA VAL A 265 0.65 -12.77 -1.19
C VAL A 265 -0.27 -13.45 -2.19
N MET A 266 -0.05 -13.19 -3.48
CA MET A 266 -0.79 -13.81 -4.57
C MET A 266 0.12 -14.79 -5.30
N PHE A 267 -0.22 -16.08 -5.29
CA PHE A 267 0.46 -17.07 -6.12
C PHE A 267 -0.08 -17.06 -7.55
N LEU A 268 0.82 -17.02 -8.51
CA LEU A 268 0.56 -17.03 -9.95
C LEU A 268 0.65 -18.47 -10.44
N ASP A 269 -0.43 -19.22 -10.25
CA ASP A 269 -0.54 -20.57 -10.79
C ASP A 269 -0.76 -20.47 -12.31
N HIS A 270 0.30 -20.72 -13.08
CA HIS A 270 0.21 -20.88 -14.53
C HIS A 270 -0.47 -22.22 -14.81
N VAL A 271 -1.75 -22.18 -15.17
CA VAL A 271 -2.51 -23.39 -15.52
C VAL A 271 -1.97 -23.94 -16.84
N THR A 272 -1.05 -24.91 -16.74
CA THR A 272 -0.65 -25.76 -17.85
C THR A 272 -1.78 -26.77 -18.10
N GLY A 273 -2.74 -26.39 -18.95
CA GLY A 273 -3.72 -27.29 -19.57
C GLY A 273 -4.62 -28.10 -18.62
N GLN A 274 -5.83 -27.61 -18.37
CA GLN A 274 -7.11 -28.36 -18.41
C GLN A 274 -8.28 -27.45 -18.03
N ASN A 275 -9.47 -27.76 -18.56
CA ASN A 275 -10.76 -27.10 -18.38
C ASN A 275 -11.25 -27.11 -16.92
N GLY A 276 -10.55 -26.46 -16.01
CA GLY A 276 -11.06 -26.15 -14.68
C GLY A 276 -11.97 -24.93 -14.76
N SER A 277 -13.21 -25.03 -14.27
CA SER A 277 -14.07 -23.86 -14.08
C SER A 277 -13.35 -22.89 -13.16
N VAL A 278 -12.90 -21.75 -13.70
CA VAL A 278 -12.33 -20.70 -12.86
C VAL A 278 -13.46 -20.16 -12.00
N PRO A 279 -13.36 -20.20 -10.65
CA PRO A 279 -14.40 -19.66 -9.79
C PRO A 279 -14.73 -18.24 -10.22
N GLU A 280 -16.02 -17.95 -10.37
CA GLU A 280 -16.56 -16.66 -10.77
C GLU A 280 -16.33 -15.65 -9.62
N LEU A 281 -15.10 -15.14 -9.52
CA LEU A 281 -14.60 -14.29 -8.42
C LEU A 281 -14.65 -14.91 -7.02
N SER A 282 -13.50 -14.98 -6.34
CA SER A 282 -13.49 -14.98 -4.87
C SER A 282 -12.47 -13.96 -4.34
N PHE A 283 -12.97 -12.91 -3.69
CA PHE A 283 -12.77 -12.64 -2.25
C PHE A 283 -13.44 -11.31 -1.88
N LYS A 284 -14.31 -11.34 -0.86
CA LYS A 284 -14.74 -10.17 -0.08
C LYS A 284 -13.71 -9.95 1.04
N GLY A 285 -13.14 -8.75 1.12
CA GLY A 285 -12.42 -8.29 2.31
C GLY A 285 -13.41 -7.81 3.39
N PHE A 286 -12.99 -7.96 4.66
CA PHE A 286 -13.66 -7.65 5.92
C PHE A 286 -14.74 -8.63 6.43
N ASN A 287 -14.38 -9.37 7.49
CA ASN A 287 -15.31 -9.77 8.53
C ASN A 287 -15.12 -8.78 9.70
N ASN A 288 -16.19 -8.06 10.10
CA ASN A 288 -16.16 -7.05 11.17
C ASN A 288 -16.18 -7.66 12.59
N ASN A 289 -16.17 -8.99 12.69
CA ASN A 289 -16.04 -9.65 13.97
C ASN A 289 -14.56 -9.67 14.37
N ILE A 290 -14.25 -9.28 15.61
CA ILE A 290 -13.04 -9.77 16.29
C ILE A 290 -13.26 -11.28 16.45
N VAL A 291 -12.95 -12.04 15.40
CA VAL A 291 -12.86 -13.49 15.51
C VAL A 291 -11.48 -13.76 16.08
N ALA A 292 -11.42 -14.43 17.22
CA ALA A 292 -10.17 -15.02 17.69
C ALA A 292 -9.56 -15.79 16.52
N SER A 293 -8.31 -15.48 16.17
CA SER A 293 -7.69 -16.16 15.05
C SER A 293 -7.62 -17.65 15.40
N ASN A 294 -8.33 -18.51 14.68
CA ASN A 294 -8.18 -19.97 14.77
C ASN A 294 -6.81 -20.44 14.21
N PHE A 295 -5.77 -19.61 14.29
CA PHE A 295 -4.39 -20.00 14.01
C PHE A 295 -3.73 -20.74 15.18
N ASP A 296 -4.46 -21.00 16.27
CA ASP A 296 -4.06 -22.00 17.26
C ASP A 296 -4.95 -23.22 17.07
N LEU A 297 -4.39 -24.28 16.46
CA LEU A 297 -4.38 -25.65 17.01
C LEU A 297 -3.94 -26.75 16.02
N GLU A 298 -3.58 -26.44 14.77
CA GLU A 298 -3.00 -27.46 13.87
C GLU A 298 -1.78 -26.92 13.13
N GLY A 299 -0.60 -27.30 13.59
CA GLY A 299 0.66 -26.91 12.97
C GLY A 299 1.90 -27.03 13.86
N ILE A 300 1.80 -27.70 15.02
CA ILE A 300 2.95 -28.25 15.73
C ILE A 300 3.04 -29.72 15.36
N THR A 301 3.75 -30.00 14.27
CA THR A 301 4.72 -31.09 14.13
C THR A 301 5.69 -30.75 13.02
#